data_AF-A0A7S1YRU0-F1
#
_entry.id   AF-A0A7S1YRU0-F1
#
_cell.length_a   1.000
_cell.length_b   1.000
_cell.length_c   1.000
_cell.angle_alpha   90.00
_cell.angle_beta   90.00
_cell.angle_gamma   90.00
#
_symmetry.space_group_name_H-M   'P 1'
#
loop_
_entity.id
_entity.type
_entity.pdbx_description
1 polymer ?
#
loop_
_entity_poly.entity_id
_entity_poly.type
_entity_poly.pdbx_seq_one_letter_code
_entity_poly.pdbx_strand_id
1 'polypeptide(L)'
;KAASQAGPDKHKREITQSIGEFLSLTDDARTNKEGKVCVLGGGAFGTSLAYASAQNGFRVSLYCRDAVQVSTINEQHCNPRYLSDTVLPSSIVATTDLKEAVEGCMLIILALPCQKTPDFFRQHRKVIPGGVVICVTAKGLYLPTRQLIGDAIEDALAAGDEQIRNANQNERPTRKPNPLAFFSGPTFAAEIVKNNPTVAVVASQTLYHAVHVQKILSNETNF
;
A
#
# COMPACT_ATOMS: atom_id res chain seq x y z
N LYS A 1 52.78 -12.45 17.98
CA LYS A 1 51.36 -12.30 18.42
C LYS A 1 50.76 -11.12 17.69
N ALA A 2 50.11 -11.35 16.55
CA ALA A 2 49.36 -10.34 15.81
C ALA A 2 47.88 -10.51 16.16
N ALA A 3 47.30 -9.51 16.83
CA ALA A 3 45.87 -9.49 17.14
C ALA A 3 45.23 -8.33 16.37
N SER A 4 44.54 -8.73 15.29
CA SER A 4 43.30 -8.17 14.73
C SER A 4 42.84 -6.79 15.23
N GLN A 5 43.08 -5.76 14.41
CA GLN A 5 42.23 -4.57 14.37
C GLN A 5 41.17 -4.76 13.27
N ALA A 6 40.05 -5.41 13.60
CA ALA A 6 38.86 -5.36 12.77
C ALA A 6 38.09 -4.06 13.11
N GLY A 7 38.35 -3.00 12.33
CA GLY A 7 37.73 -1.70 12.52
C GLY A 7 36.24 -1.64 12.14
N PRO A 8 35.52 -0.57 12.56
CA PRO A 8 34.07 -0.36 12.31
C PRO A 8 33.66 -0.31 10.83
N ASP A 9 34.63 -0.28 9.90
CA ASP A 9 34.42 -0.27 8.46
C ASP A 9 33.95 -1.60 7.88
N LYS A 10 34.32 -2.74 8.50
CA LYS A 10 33.94 -4.06 7.96
C LYS A 10 32.44 -4.30 8.08
N HIS A 11 31.86 -3.88 9.20
CA HIS A 11 30.43 -4.03 9.47
C HIS A 11 29.56 -3.09 8.62
N LYS A 12 30.02 -1.85 8.37
CA LYS A 12 29.37 -0.94 7.41
C LYS A 12 29.43 -1.48 5.98
N ARG A 13 30.54 -2.08 5.57
CA ARG A 13 30.69 -2.69 4.23
C ARG A 13 29.79 -3.91 4.05
N GLU A 14 29.69 -4.78 5.05
CA GLU A 14 28.78 -5.94 5.03
C GLU A 14 27.29 -5.53 4.95
N ILE A 15 26.88 -4.50 5.71
CA ILE A 15 25.50 -3.96 5.62
C ILE A 15 25.24 -3.35 4.25
N THR A 16 26.20 -2.56 3.72
CA THR A 16 26.04 -1.92 2.41
C THR A 16 26.00 -2.94 1.27
N GLN A 17 26.80 -4.00 1.36
CA GLN A 17 26.81 -5.09 0.40
C GLN A 17 25.52 -5.92 0.46
N SER A 18 25.02 -6.22 1.66
CA SER A 18 23.74 -6.93 1.84
C SER A 18 22.53 -6.11 1.38
N ILE A 19 22.54 -4.79 1.57
CA ILE A 19 21.55 -3.87 0.99
C ILE A 19 21.68 -3.84 -0.54
N GLY A 20 22.91 -3.80 -1.08
CA GLY A 20 23.15 -3.80 -2.53
C GLY A 20 22.68 -5.08 -3.22
N GLU A 21 22.94 -6.26 -2.63
CA GLU A 21 22.46 -7.55 -3.13
C GLU A 21 20.93 -7.69 -2.98
N PHE A 22 20.34 -7.14 -1.92
CA PHE A 22 18.89 -7.09 -1.75
C PHE A 22 18.21 -6.15 -2.76
N LEU A 23 18.84 -5.01 -3.07
CA LEU A 23 18.37 -4.07 -4.08
C LEU A 23 18.49 -4.66 -5.49
N SER A 24 19.55 -5.42 -5.79
CA SER A 24 19.71 -6.09 -7.09
C SER A 24 18.71 -7.25 -7.27
N LEU A 25 18.47 -8.06 -6.23
CA LEU A 25 17.42 -9.10 -6.22
C LEU A 25 16.01 -8.53 -6.44
N THR A 26 15.81 -7.25 -6.10
CA THR A 26 14.55 -6.55 -6.36
C THR A 26 14.55 -5.78 -7.69
N ASP A 27 15.70 -5.62 -8.36
CA ASP A 27 15.79 -4.99 -9.68
C ASP A 27 15.37 -5.96 -10.80
N ASP A 28 15.55 -7.27 -10.61
CA ASP A 28 14.93 -8.29 -11.47
C ASP A 28 13.39 -8.30 -11.37
N ALA A 29 12.82 -7.80 -10.27
CA ALA A 29 11.36 -7.58 -10.15
C ALA A 29 10.89 -6.31 -10.88
N ARG A 30 11.80 -5.44 -11.31
CA ARG A 30 11.50 -4.16 -11.99
C ARG A 30 11.13 -4.36 -13.46
N THR A 31 11.57 -5.45 -14.06
CA THR A 31 11.29 -5.82 -15.46
C THR A 31 9.94 -6.52 -15.63
N ASN A 32 9.35 -7.04 -14.56
CA ASN A 32 8.01 -7.64 -14.61
C ASN A 32 6.97 -6.67 -14.03
N LYS A 33 6.61 -5.64 -14.80
CA LYS A 33 5.47 -4.71 -14.53
C LYS A 33 4.10 -5.39 -14.63
N GLU A 34 4.05 -6.69 -14.36
CA GLU A 34 2.87 -7.52 -14.40
C GLU A 34 2.29 -7.61 -12.99
N GLY A 35 1.44 -6.64 -12.65
CA GLY A 35 0.45 -6.92 -11.63
C GLY A 35 -0.41 -5.75 -11.23
N LYS A 36 -1.32 -6.04 -10.29
CA LYS A 36 -2.41 -5.16 -9.92
C LYS A 36 -2.16 -4.47 -8.58
N VAL A 37 -2.31 -3.15 -8.55
CA VAL A 37 -2.40 -2.36 -7.32
C VAL A 37 -3.88 -2.12 -7.02
N CYS A 38 -4.32 -2.43 -5.81
CA CYS A 38 -5.67 -2.09 -5.37
C CYS A 38 -5.62 -0.82 -4.51
N VAL A 39 -6.41 0.19 -4.83
CA VAL A 39 -6.55 1.39 -4.02
C VAL A 39 -7.92 1.41 -3.36
N LEU A 40 -7.93 1.36 -2.03
CA LEU A 40 -9.14 1.42 -1.22
C LEU A 40 -9.45 2.87 -0.88
N GLY A 41 -10.33 3.50 -1.66
CA GLY A 41 -10.86 4.84 -1.43
C GLY A 41 -10.65 5.81 -2.60
N GLY A 42 -11.69 6.03 -3.41
CA GLY A 42 -11.73 7.01 -4.51
C GLY A 42 -11.80 8.49 -4.12
N GLY A 43 -11.18 8.90 -3.01
CA GLY A 43 -10.99 10.32 -2.67
C GLY A 43 -9.84 10.94 -3.48
N ALA A 44 -9.55 12.23 -3.27
CA ALA A 44 -8.45 12.92 -3.95
C ALA A 44 -7.12 12.18 -3.81
N PHE A 45 -6.74 11.79 -2.60
CA PHE A 45 -5.43 11.17 -2.36
C PHE A 45 -5.34 9.73 -2.89
N GLY A 46 -6.38 8.92 -2.72
CA GLY A 46 -6.43 7.59 -3.32
C GLY A 46 -6.39 7.66 -4.85
N THR A 47 -7.11 8.61 -5.45
CA THR A 47 -7.07 8.83 -6.90
C THR A 47 -5.68 9.25 -7.38
N SER A 48 -4.98 10.13 -6.64
CA SER A 48 -3.62 10.51 -7.01
C SER A 48 -2.61 9.37 -6.91
N LEU A 49 -2.77 8.47 -5.93
CA LEU A 49 -1.91 7.29 -5.80
C LEU A 49 -2.25 6.22 -6.85
N ALA A 50 -3.52 6.07 -7.20
CA ALA A 50 -3.94 5.26 -8.35
C ALA A 50 -3.32 5.78 -9.64
N TYR A 51 -3.35 7.10 -9.86
CA TYR A 51 -2.67 7.76 -10.98
C TYR A 51 -1.16 7.47 -10.99
N ALA A 52 -0.47 7.68 -9.86
CA ALA A 52 0.97 7.42 -9.78
C ALA A 52 1.33 5.95 -10.07
N SER A 53 0.60 4.99 -9.48
CA SER A 53 0.80 3.56 -9.78
C SER A 53 0.54 3.24 -11.26
N ALA A 54 -0.51 3.81 -11.85
CA ALA A 54 -0.83 3.61 -13.26
C ALA A 54 0.26 4.18 -14.19
N GLN A 55 0.78 5.37 -13.88
CA GLN A 55 1.90 5.99 -14.61
C GLN A 55 3.17 5.14 -14.56
N ASN A 56 3.39 4.40 -13.47
CA ASN A 56 4.51 3.47 -13.34
C ASN A 56 4.30 2.15 -14.11
N GLY A 57 3.13 1.97 -14.73
CA GLY A 57 2.81 0.84 -15.62
C GLY A 57 2.01 -0.27 -14.97
N PHE A 58 1.51 -0.08 -13.74
CA PHE A 58 0.68 -1.08 -13.06
C PHE A 58 -0.78 -0.99 -13.51
N ARG A 59 -1.49 -2.13 -13.50
CA ARG A 59 -2.96 -2.12 -13.54
C ARG A 59 -3.48 -1.70 -12.17
N VAL A 60 -4.52 -0.87 -12.13
CA VAL A 60 -5.04 -0.36 -10.87
C VAL A 60 -6.53 -0.61 -10.76
N SER A 61 -6.94 -1.23 -9.66
CA SER A 61 -8.35 -1.24 -9.24
C SER A 61 -8.58 -0.13 -8.22
N LEU A 62 -9.54 0.75 -8.48
CA LEU A 62 -9.91 1.84 -7.57
C LEU A 62 -11.27 1.56 -6.93
N TYR A 63 -11.25 1.14 -5.67
CA TYR A 63 -12.48 0.88 -4.93
C TYR A 63 -13.15 2.19 -4.49
N CYS A 64 -14.37 2.39 -4.97
CA CYS A 64 -15.24 3.51 -4.66
C CYS A 64 -16.56 2.99 -4.10
N ARG A 65 -17.22 3.78 -3.25
CA ARG A 65 -18.53 3.41 -2.68
C ARG A 65 -19.72 3.87 -3.51
N ASP A 66 -19.50 4.85 -4.38
CA ASP A 66 -20.53 5.49 -5.18
C ASP A 66 -20.47 4.94 -6.61
N ALA A 67 -21.55 4.31 -7.06
CA ALA A 67 -21.65 3.73 -8.40
C ALA A 67 -21.58 4.76 -9.53
N VAL A 68 -22.08 5.99 -9.28
CA VAL A 68 -21.99 7.08 -10.26
C VAL A 68 -20.54 7.53 -10.41
N GLN A 69 -19.82 7.64 -9.29
CA GLN A 69 -18.38 7.92 -9.34
C GLN A 69 -17.62 6.85 -10.13
N VAL A 70 -17.94 5.57 -9.92
CA VAL A 70 -17.34 4.44 -10.64
C VAL A 70 -17.60 4.53 -12.14
N SER A 71 -18.86 4.71 -12.55
CA SER A 71 -19.21 4.78 -13.97
C SER A 71 -18.52 5.96 -14.66
N THR A 72 -18.51 7.14 -14.03
CA THR A 72 -17.81 8.31 -14.58
C THR A 72 -16.30 8.07 -14.73
N ILE A 73 -15.64 7.46 -13.74
CA ILE A 73 -14.21 7.14 -13.85
C ILE A 73 -13.94 6.18 -15.01
N ASN A 74 -14.76 5.17 -15.18
CA ASN A 74 -14.56 4.15 -16.21
C ASN A 74 -14.91 4.64 -17.62
N GLU A 75 -15.90 5.51 -17.76
CA GLU A 75 -16.37 6.02 -19.06
C GLU A 75 -15.66 7.28 -19.52
N GLN A 76 -15.40 8.21 -18.59
CA GLN A 76 -14.85 9.54 -18.88
C GLN A 76 -13.39 9.68 -18.48
N HIS A 77 -12.81 8.65 -17.84
CA HIS A 77 -11.43 8.67 -17.36
C HIS A 77 -11.13 9.91 -16.50
N CYS A 78 -12.07 10.32 -15.65
CA CYS A 78 -11.89 11.39 -14.69
C CYS A 78 -12.61 11.06 -13.38
N ASN A 79 -12.11 11.54 -12.25
CA ASN A 79 -12.85 11.44 -11.00
C ASN A 79 -13.67 12.73 -10.81
N PRO A 80 -15.01 12.67 -10.95
CA PRO A 80 -15.83 13.89 -11.09
C PRO A 80 -15.83 14.77 -9.85
N ARG A 81 -15.61 14.18 -8.67
CA ARG A 81 -15.63 14.88 -7.39
C ARG A 81 -14.25 15.34 -6.93
N TYR A 82 -13.20 14.68 -7.40
CA TYR A 82 -11.83 14.91 -6.94
C TYR A 82 -10.88 14.88 -8.12
N LEU A 83 -10.05 15.91 -8.29
CA LEU A 83 -9.11 15.98 -9.42
C LEU A 83 -9.85 15.93 -10.77
N SER A 84 -10.97 16.64 -10.89
CA SER A 84 -11.84 16.66 -12.09
C SER A 84 -11.11 17.07 -13.37
N ASP A 85 -10.07 17.88 -13.23
CA ASP A 85 -9.27 18.39 -14.36
C ASP A 85 -8.17 17.40 -14.79
N THR A 86 -8.09 16.22 -14.17
CA THR A 86 -7.08 15.19 -14.46
C THR A 86 -7.69 14.05 -15.27
N VAL A 87 -7.09 13.77 -16.43
CA VAL A 87 -7.37 12.56 -17.19
C VAL A 87 -6.62 11.39 -16.56
N LEU A 88 -7.36 10.39 -16.10
CA LEU A 88 -6.88 9.16 -15.50
C LEU A 88 -6.45 8.17 -16.58
N PRO A 89 -5.32 7.47 -16.42
CA PRO A 89 -4.94 6.39 -17.32
C PRO A 89 -6.01 5.30 -17.43
N SER A 90 -6.20 4.73 -18.63
CA SER A 90 -7.17 3.65 -18.88
C SER A 90 -6.84 2.34 -18.16
N SER A 91 -5.63 2.21 -17.60
CA SER A 91 -5.23 1.10 -16.72
C SER A 91 -5.83 1.20 -15.32
N ILE A 92 -6.50 2.30 -14.98
CA ILE A 92 -7.28 2.46 -13.75
C ILE A 92 -8.74 2.07 -14.03
N VAL A 93 -9.21 1.03 -13.35
CA VAL A 93 -10.60 0.58 -13.38
C VAL A 93 -11.21 0.77 -12.01
N ALA A 94 -12.24 1.61 -11.91
CA ALA A 94 -12.99 1.78 -10.68
C ALA A 94 -14.05 0.67 -10.52
N THR A 95 -14.32 0.26 -9.28
CA THR A 95 -15.39 -0.70 -8.99
C THR A 95 -16.00 -0.44 -7.61
N THR A 96 -17.27 -0.79 -7.45
CA THR A 96 -17.95 -0.88 -6.15
C THR A 96 -17.85 -2.27 -5.54
N ASP A 97 -17.36 -3.27 -6.27
CA ASP A 97 -17.15 -4.63 -5.77
C ASP A 97 -15.76 -4.74 -5.14
N LEU A 98 -15.72 -4.86 -3.81
CA LEU A 98 -14.46 -5.00 -3.08
C LEU A 98 -13.72 -6.29 -3.44
N LYS A 99 -14.44 -7.38 -3.72
CA LYS A 99 -13.81 -8.67 -4.06
C LYS A 99 -13.07 -8.55 -5.39
N GLU A 100 -13.73 -7.98 -6.39
CA GLU A 100 -13.11 -7.67 -7.69
C GLU A 100 -11.90 -6.74 -7.51
N ALA A 101 -12.03 -5.71 -6.67
CA ALA A 101 -10.96 -4.75 -6.44
C ALA A 101 -9.67 -5.45 -5.93
N VAL A 102 -9.79 -6.31 -4.91
CA VAL A 102 -8.62 -6.92 -4.25
C VAL A 102 -8.12 -8.21 -4.91
N GLU A 103 -8.87 -8.82 -5.83
CA GLU A 103 -8.52 -10.11 -6.41
C GLU A 103 -7.19 -10.10 -7.17
N GLY A 104 -6.19 -10.85 -6.74
CA GLY A 104 -4.89 -10.90 -7.41
C GLY A 104 -4.06 -9.60 -7.33
N CYS A 105 -4.40 -8.68 -6.43
CA CYS A 105 -3.54 -7.52 -6.19
C CYS A 105 -2.27 -7.90 -5.43
N MET A 106 -1.14 -7.32 -5.80
CA MET A 106 0.14 -7.48 -5.09
C MET A 106 0.32 -6.46 -3.95
N LEU A 107 -0.38 -5.33 -4.05
CA LEU A 107 -0.33 -4.22 -3.11
C LEU A 107 -1.74 -3.66 -2.89
N ILE A 108 -2.08 -3.38 -1.65
CA ILE A 108 -3.27 -2.61 -1.28
C ILE A 108 -2.82 -1.23 -0.77
N ILE A 109 -3.21 -0.16 -1.44
CA ILE A 109 -3.07 1.21 -0.95
C ILE A 109 -4.36 1.58 -0.21
N LEU A 110 -4.26 1.76 1.09
CA LEU A 110 -5.38 2.16 1.94
C LEU A 110 -5.45 3.69 2.01
N ALA A 111 -6.46 4.26 1.34
CA ALA A 111 -6.76 5.69 1.31
C ALA A 111 -8.12 6.04 1.96
N LEU A 112 -8.64 5.13 2.79
CA LEU A 112 -9.83 5.38 3.60
C LEU A 112 -9.50 6.29 4.80
N PRO A 113 -10.45 7.10 5.29
CA PRO A 113 -10.25 7.89 6.50
C PRO A 113 -9.91 7.01 7.71
N CYS A 114 -8.95 7.44 8.53
CA CYS A 114 -8.47 6.72 9.73
C CYS A 114 -9.62 6.18 10.60
N GLN A 115 -10.65 6.99 10.84
CA GLN A 115 -11.79 6.61 11.70
C GLN A 115 -12.71 5.53 11.10
N LYS A 116 -12.62 5.25 9.79
CA LYS A 116 -13.46 4.25 9.11
C LYS A 116 -12.71 2.96 8.79
N THR A 117 -11.38 3.00 8.85
CA THR A 117 -10.50 1.93 8.40
C THR A 117 -10.66 0.63 9.20
N PRO A 118 -10.60 0.62 10.55
CA PRO A 118 -10.69 -0.64 11.30
C PRO A 118 -12.03 -1.35 11.10
N ASP A 119 -13.14 -0.61 11.12
CA ASP A 119 -14.48 -1.18 10.90
C ASP A 119 -14.62 -1.75 9.49
N PHE A 120 -14.08 -1.05 8.48
CA PHE A 120 -14.03 -1.55 7.11
C PHE A 120 -13.28 -2.89 7.02
N PHE A 121 -12.09 -2.99 7.62
CA PHE A 121 -11.35 -4.25 7.62
C PHE A 121 -12.06 -5.36 8.39
N ARG A 122 -12.70 -5.06 9.52
CA ARG A 122 -13.47 -6.04 10.29
C ARG A 122 -14.63 -6.60 9.48
N GLN A 123 -15.38 -5.73 8.80
CA GLN A 123 -16.51 -6.12 7.95
C GLN A 123 -16.09 -6.94 6.74
N HIS A 124 -14.93 -6.62 6.15
CA HIS A 124 -14.49 -7.20 4.88
C HIS A 124 -13.34 -8.20 4.99
N ARG A 125 -12.95 -8.59 6.21
CA ARG A 125 -11.80 -9.48 6.51
C ARG A 125 -11.71 -10.71 5.60
N LYS A 126 -12.84 -11.37 5.34
CA LYS A 126 -12.91 -12.60 4.53
C LYS A 126 -12.58 -12.39 3.05
N VAL A 127 -12.75 -11.15 2.56
CA VAL A 127 -12.52 -10.77 1.17
C VAL A 127 -11.10 -10.23 0.98
N ILE A 128 -10.54 -9.55 1.98
CA ILE A 128 -9.17 -9.03 1.89
C ILE A 128 -8.17 -10.19 1.83
N PRO A 129 -7.31 -10.27 0.80
CA PRO A 129 -6.33 -11.35 0.68
C PRO A 129 -5.28 -11.26 1.79
N GLY A 130 -5.01 -12.40 2.45
CA GLY A 130 -3.96 -12.50 3.45
C GLY A 130 -2.57 -12.42 2.84
N GLY A 131 -1.60 -11.87 3.57
CA GLY A 131 -0.20 -11.77 3.12
C GLY A 131 0.12 -10.66 2.13
N VAL A 132 -0.89 -9.98 1.56
CA VAL A 132 -0.69 -8.81 0.69
C VAL A 132 -0.28 -7.61 1.53
N VAL A 133 0.70 -6.84 1.07
CA VAL A 133 1.16 -5.62 1.77
C VAL A 133 0.05 -4.57 1.73
N ILE A 134 -0.26 -3.97 2.88
CA ILE A 134 -1.17 -2.82 2.98
C ILE A 134 -0.33 -1.57 3.21
N CYS A 135 -0.28 -0.70 2.20
CA CYS A 135 0.27 0.64 2.29
C CYS A 135 -0.78 1.57 2.92
N VAL A 136 -0.60 1.87 4.20
CA VAL A 136 -1.43 2.78 4.99
C VAL A 136 -1.03 4.21 4.68
N THR A 137 -2.00 4.97 4.19
CA THR A 137 -1.84 6.41 3.91
C THR A 137 -2.66 7.28 4.86
N ALA A 138 -3.57 6.66 5.61
CA ALA A 138 -4.36 7.29 6.64
C ALA A 138 -3.47 7.81 7.79
N LYS A 139 -3.74 9.03 8.25
CA LYS A 139 -3.01 9.68 9.35
C LYS A 139 -3.93 9.85 10.55
N GLY A 140 -3.37 9.72 11.75
CA GLY A 140 -4.06 9.95 13.03
C GLY A 140 -4.31 8.69 13.85
N LEU A 141 -4.91 8.88 15.02
CA LEU A 141 -5.30 7.82 15.95
C LEU A 141 -6.70 7.31 15.65
N TYR A 142 -6.93 6.00 15.82
CA TYR A 142 -8.29 5.48 15.84
C TYR A 142 -8.92 5.81 17.19
N LEU A 143 -9.88 6.74 17.20
CA LEU A 143 -10.38 7.33 18.45
C LEU A 143 -11.07 6.33 19.40
N PRO A 144 -11.86 5.34 18.92
CA PRO A 144 -12.56 4.41 19.81
C PRO A 144 -11.63 3.61 20.73
N THR A 145 -10.45 3.19 20.24
CA THR A 145 -9.46 2.44 21.04
C THR A 145 -8.25 3.27 21.43
N ARG A 146 -8.13 4.50 20.92
CA ARG A 146 -6.98 5.42 21.12
C ARG A 146 -5.64 4.85 20.65
N GLN A 147 -5.67 3.90 19.73
CA GLN A 147 -4.49 3.26 19.17
C GLN A 147 -3.97 4.02 17.94
N LEU A 148 -2.70 3.77 17.60
CA LEU A 148 -2.20 4.08 16.27
C LEU A 148 -3.00 3.29 15.23
N ILE A 149 -3.15 3.86 14.04
CA ILE A 149 -3.94 3.24 12.98
C ILE A 149 -3.38 1.87 12.55
N GLY A 150 -2.07 1.64 12.68
CA GLY A 150 -1.45 0.34 12.44
C GLY A 150 -2.01 -0.75 13.35
N ASP A 151 -1.92 -0.54 14.67
CA ASP A 151 -2.42 -1.49 15.67
C ASP A 151 -3.91 -1.76 15.48
N ALA A 152 -4.71 -0.71 15.22
CA ALA A 152 -6.14 -0.85 15.00
C ALA A 152 -6.49 -1.65 13.72
N ILE A 153 -5.66 -1.59 12.68
CA ILE A 153 -5.81 -2.41 11.47
C ILE A 153 -5.47 -3.88 11.78
N GLU A 154 -4.37 -4.11 12.51
CA GLU A 154 -3.95 -5.46 12.89
C GLU A 154 -5.03 -6.14 13.75
N ASP A 155 -5.54 -5.45 14.76
CA ASP A 155 -6.65 -5.93 15.61
C ASP A 155 -7.90 -6.24 14.77
N ALA A 156 -8.27 -5.36 13.84
CA ALA A 156 -9.44 -5.56 12.97
C ALA A 156 -9.30 -6.79 12.06
N LEU A 157 -8.10 -7.05 11.54
CA LEU A 157 -7.81 -8.21 10.69
C LEU A 157 -7.66 -9.50 11.52
N ALA A 158 -7.30 -9.40 12.81
CA ALA A 158 -7.12 -10.52 13.73
C ALA A 158 -8.40 -10.94 14.47
N ALA A 159 -9.42 -10.07 14.58
CA ALA A 159 -10.64 -10.31 15.38
C ALA A 159 -11.45 -11.59 15.04
N GLY A 160 -11.16 -12.28 13.94
CA GLY A 160 -11.73 -13.58 13.59
C GLY A 160 -10.87 -14.80 13.93
N ASP A 161 -9.62 -14.60 14.34
CA ASP A 161 -8.67 -15.68 14.68
C ASP A 161 -8.60 -15.94 16.20
N GLU A 162 -9.13 -15.04 17.05
CA GLU A 162 -9.19 -15.23 18.51
C GLU A 162 -10.08 -16.41 18.92
N GLN A 163 -11.17 -16.66 18.19
CA GLN A 163 -12.02 -17.85 18.42
C GLN A 163 -11.27 -19.16 18.15
N ILE A 164 -10.27 -19.14 17.26
CA ILE A 164 -9.43 -20.30 16.91
C ILE A 164 -8.30 -20.46 17.95
N ARG A 165 -7.67 -19.35 18.36
CA ARG A 165 -6.61 -19.34 19.40
C ARG A 165 -7.09 -19.81 20.78
N ASN A 166 -8.33 -19.48 21.15
CA ASN A 166 -8.92 -19.89 22.44
C ASN A 166 -9.41 -21.36 22.43
N ALA A 167 -9.61 -21.95 21.25
CA ALA A 167 -10.05 -23.35 21.12
C ALA A 167 -8.86 -24.32 21.21
N ASN A 168 -7.69 -23.98 20.66
CA ASN A 168 -6.48 -24.80 20.71
C ASN A 168 -5.22 -23.92 20.63
N GLN A 169 -4.42 -23.87 21.70
CA GLN A 169 -3.17 -23.08 21.79
C GLN A 169 -2.11 -23.41 20.71
N ASN A 170 -2.28 -24.49 19.96
CA ASN A 170 -1.35 -24.95 18.92
C ASN A 170 -1.83 -24.70 17.47
N GLU A 171 -3.01 -24.13 17.27
CA GLU A 171 -3.51 -23.88 15.91
C GLU A 171 -2.93 -22.58 15.33
N ARG A 172 -2.25 -22.71 14.19
CA ARG A 172 -1.75 -21.56 13.43
C ARG A 172 -2.93 -20.75 12.88
N PRO A 173 -2.85 -19.41 12.84
CA PRO A 173 -3.90 -18.59 12.24
C PRO A 173 -4.18 -19.05 10.81
N THR A 174 -5.46 -19.19 10.48
CA THR A 174 -5.92 -19.71 9.18
C THR A 174 -5.58 -18.79 8.01
N ARG A 175 -5.29 -17.52 8.30
CA ARG A 175 -4.99 -16.47 7.33
C ARG A 175 -3.59 -15.90 7.58
N LYS A 176 -2.80 -15.78 6.52
CA LYS A 176 -1.50 -15.09 6.58
C LYS A 176 -1.71 -13.61 6.98
N PRO A 177 -0.98 -13.07 7.98
CA PRO A 177 -1.10 -11.67 8.36
C PRO A 177 -0.77 -10.75 7.19
N ASN A 178 -1.42 -9.59 7.10
CA ASN A 178 -1.04 -8.57 6.12
C ASN A 178 0.11 -7.74 6.69
N PRO A 179 1.26 -7.66 6.01
CA PRO A 179 2.28 -6.70 6.39
C PRO A 179 1.80 -5.27 6.17
N LEU A 180 2.14 -4.37 7.10
CA LEU A 180 1.82 -2.96 6.97
C LEU A 180 3.06 -2.16 6.54
N ALA A 181 2.84 -1.24 5.60
CA ALA A 181 3.76 -0.17 5.26
C ALA A 181 3.04 1.18 5.40
N PHE A 182 3.75 2.25 5.72
CA PHE A 182 3.17 3.57 5.97
C PHE A 182 3.79 4.58 5.01
N PHE A 183 2.94 5.20 4.19
CA PHE A 183 3.35 6.23 3.24
C PHE A 183 3.03 7.62 3.82
N SER A 184 4.05 8.46 3.98
CA SER A 184 3.90 9.80 4.56
C SER A 184 4.91 10.81 4.01
N GLY A 185 4.47 12.04 3.82
CA GLY A 185 5.29 13.15 3.34
C GLY A 185 4.44 14.36 2.92
N PRO A 186 5.05 15.48 2.50
CA PRO A 186 4.35 16.58 1.83
C PRO A 186 3.86 16.11 0.46
N THR A 187 2.63 15.62 0.41
CA THR A 187 2.10 14.80 -0.71
C THR A 187 0.71 15.29 -1.11
N PHE A 188 0.62 16.54 -1.56
CA PHE A 188 -0.66 17.08 -2.01
C PHE A 188 -1.14 16.33 -3.27
N ALA A 189 -2.38 15.82 -3.22
CA ALA A 189 -2.92 14.99 -4.30
C ALA A 189 -2.88 15.68 -5.67
N ALA A 190 -3.17 16.99 -5.70
CA ALA A 190 -3.13 17.78 -6.93
C ALA A 190 -1.71 17.96 -7.50
N GLU A 191 -0.68 17.97 -6.65
CA GLU A 191 0.71 18.07 -7.08
C GLU A 191 1.20 16.74 -7.66
N ILE A 192 0.81 15.62 -7.05
CA ILE A 192 1.12 14.27 -7.54
C ILE A 192 0.59 14.07 -8.97
N VAL A 193 -0.68 14.39 -9.24
CA VAL A 193 -1.24 14.20 -10.59
C VAL A 193 -0.76 15.21 -11.62
N LYS A 194 -0.18 16.34 -11.19
CA LYS A 194 0.53 17.28 -12.05
C LYS A 194 1.98 16.86 -12.33
N ASN A 195 2.43 15.74 -11.75
CA ASN A 195 3.82 15.27 -11.80
C ASN A 195 4.82 16.29 -11.24
N ASN A 196 4.39 17.10 -10.27
CA ASN A 196 5.30 18.00 -9.58
C ASN A 196 6.30 17.20 -8.72
N PRO A 197 7.55 17.69 -8.53
CA PRO A 197 8.51 17.05 -7.65
C PRO A 197 7.92 16.83 -6.25
N THR A 198 7.75 15.57 -5.87
CA THR A 198 7.12 15.16 -4.61
C THR A 198 7.99 14.09 -3.96
N VAL A 199 8.31 14.26 -2.67
CA VAL A 199 9.08 13.28 -1.90
C VAL A 199 8.23 12.79 -0.73
N ALA A 200 8.25 11.47 -0.53
CA ALA A 200 7.59 10.81 0.59
C ALA A 200 8.49 9.73 1.18
N VAL A 201 8.21 9.37 2.42
CA VAL A 201 8.83 8.25 3.13
C VAL A 201 7.85 7.09 3.12
N VAL A 202 8.38 5.90 2.87
CA VAL A 202 7.69 4.64 3.14
C VAL A 202 8.40 3.94 4.30
N ALA A 203 7.67 3.67 5.38
CA ALA A 203 8.17 2.96 6.55
C ALA A 203 7.46 1.61 6.71
N SER A 204 8.16 0.57 7.15
CA SER A 204 7.60 -0.75 7.46
C SER A 204 8.52 -1.41 8.49
N GLN A 205 7.98 -2.33 9.29
CA GLN A 205 8.80 -3.16 10.20
C GLN A 205 9.78 -4.05 9.44
N THR A 206 9.46 -4.41 8.19
CA THR A 206 10.34 -5.17 7.30
C THR A 206 10.69 -4.31 6.09
N LEU A 207 12.00 -4.10 5.86
CA LEU A 207 12.52 -3.27 4.76
C LEU A 207 11.99 -3.71 3.40
N TYR A 208 11.84 -5.02 3.16
CA TYR A 208 11.26 -5.59 1.94
C TYR A 208 9.92 -4.93 1.57
N HIS A 209 8.99 -4.79 2.51
CA HIS A 209 7.67 -4.21 2.21
C HIS A 209 7.76 -2.71 1.91
N ALA A 210 8.65 -1.98 2.59
CA ALA A 210 8.88 -0.56 2.31
C ALA A 210 9.46 -0.36 0.91
N VAL A 211 10.47 -1.15 0.53
CA VAL A 211 11.08 -1.13 -0.81
C VAL A 211 10.07 -1.56 -1.87
N HIS A 212 9.24 -2.57 -1.59
CA HIS A 212 8.19 -3.01 -2.52
C HIS A 212 7.21 -1.89 -2.86
N VAL A 213 6.70 -1.19 -1.84
CA VAL A 213 5.81 -0.02 -2.04
C VAL A 213 6.54 1.13 -2.72
N GLN A 214 7.79 1.39 -2.33
CA GLN A 214 8.62 2.42 -2.96
C GLN A 214 8.77 2.17 -4.46
N LYS A 215 9.15 0.96 -4.88
CA LYS A 215 9.33 0.62 -6.31
C LYS A 215 8.04 0.77 -7.11
N ILE A 216 6.88 0.59 -6.50
CA ILE A 216 5.57 0.78 -7.16
C ILE A 216 5.23 2.27 -7.32
N LEU A 217 5.58 3.11 -6.34
CA LEU A 217 5.17 4.52 -6.29
C LEU A 217 6.25 5.52 -6.77
N SER A 218 7.51 5.12 -6.85
CA SER A 218 8.60 5.98 -7.32
C SER A 218 8.62 6.02 -8.85
N ASN A 219 8.38 7.21 -9.40
CA ASN A 219 8.47 7.45 -10.83
C ASN A 219 9.93 7.60 -11.26
N GLU A 220 10.27 7.08 -12.44
CA GLU A 220 11.54 7.38 -13.11
C GLU A 220 11.43 8.74 -13.80
N THR A 221 11.56 9.81 -13.02
CA THR A 221 11.59 11.15 -13.59
C THR A 221 13.02 11.65 -13.53
N ASN A 222 13.64 11.81 -14.71
CA ASN A 222 14.88 12.55 -14.86
C ASN A 222 14.54 14.04 -14.64
N PHE A 223 15.06 14.61 -13.55
CA PHE A 223 15.10 16.06 -13.37
C PHE A 223 16.27 16.65 -14.17
#